data_AF-L0IT04-F1
#
_entry.id   AF-L0IT04-F1
#
_cell.length_a   1.000
_cell.length_b   1.000
_cell.length_c   1.000
_cell.angle_alpha   90.00
_cell.angle_beta   90.00
_cell.angle_gamma   90.00
#
_symmetry.space_group_name_H-M   'P 1'
#
loop_
_entity.id
_entity.type
_entity.pdbx_description
1 polymer ?
#
loop_
_entity_poly.entity_id
_entity_poly.type
_entity_poly.pdbx_seq_one_letter_code
_entity_poly.pdbx_strand_id
1 'polypeptide(L)'
;MSEQTSTPKLTDLFSHALVYAERKHHSQARKGGDIPYVGHLLSVAALVINDGGSEAQAIAALLHDAVEDQGGPPTLDEIRTKFVLV
;
A
#
# COMPACT_ATOMS: atom_id res chain seq x y z
N MET A 1 25.02 9.99 8.86
CA MET A 1 24.12 10.93 9.54
C MET A 1 22.79 10.84 8.85
N SER A 2 21.69 10.62 9.58
CA SER A 2 20.34 10.72 9.01
C SER A 2 19.88 12.18 9.11
N GLU A 3 19.32 12.69 8.02
CA GLU A 3 18.64 13.98 8.04
C GLU A 3 17.19 13.77 8.50
N GLN A 4 16.65 14.74 9.25
CA GLN A 4 15.26 14.74 9.70
C GLN A 4 14.48 15.83 8.97
N THR A 5 13.21 15.58 8.66
CA THR A 5 12.28 16.56 8.07
C THR A 5 11.19 16.92 9.06
N SER A 6 10.83 18.20 9.15
CA SER A 6 9.67 18.68 9.90
C SER A 6 8.35 18.56 9.12
N THR A 7 8.43 18.27 7.83
CA THR A 7 7.27 18.09 6.93
C THR A 7 7.39 16.73 6.24
N PRO A 8 7.00 15.63 6.91
CA PRO A 8 7.05 14.31 6.32
C PRO A 8 6.09 14.20 5.13
N LYS A 9 6.56 13.58 4.05
CA LYS A 9 5.76 13.34 2.84
C LYS A 9 4.72 12.23 3.04
N LEU A 10 5.06 11.24 3.87
CA LEU A 10 4.19 10.13 4.23
C LEU A 10 3.65 10.40 5.64
N THR A 11 2.34 10.43 5.77
CA THR A 11 1.61 10.73 6.99
C THR A 11 1.03 9.44 7.60
N ASP A 12 0.23 9.59 8.66
CA ASP A 12 -0.51 8.47 9.25
C ASP A 12 -1.45 7.77 8.24
N LEU A 13 -1.85 8.46 7.17
CA LEU A 13 -2.67 7.86 6.11
C LEU A 13 -1.91 6.76 5.37
N PHE A 14 -0.62 6.96 5.08
CA PHE A 14 0.23 5.93 4.50
C PHE A 14 0.39 4.72 5.45
N SER A 15 0.61 4.96 6.74
CA SER A 15 0.68 3.91 7.76
C SER A 15 -0.61 3.09 7.83
N HIS A 16 -1.77 3.75 7.75
CA HIS A 16 -3.07 3.07 7.72
C HIS A 16 -3.23 2.21 6.46
N ALA A 17 -2.82 2.71 5.29
CA ALA A 17 -2.86 1.95 4.04
C ALA A 17 -1.95 0.72 4.09
N LEU A 18 -0.76 0.86 4.69
CA LEU A 18 0.19 -0.24 4.86
C LEU A 18 -0.41 -1.37 5.71
N VAL A 19 -0.96 -1.04 6.88
CA VAL A 19 -1.60 -2.02 7.76
C VAL A 19 -2.83 -2.65 7.10
N TYR A 20 -3.61 -1.87 6.36
CA TYR A 20 -4.77 -2.39 5.64
C TYR A 20 -4.35 -3.38 4.54
N ALA A 21 -3.36 -3.03 3.72
CA ALA A 21 -2.82 -3.89 2.67
C ALA A 21 -2.26 -5.19 3.26
N GLU A 22 -1.46 -5.11 4.31
CA GLU A 22 -0.92 -6.29 5.00
C GLU A 22 -2.06 -7.20 5.49
N ARG A 23 -3.08 -6.65 6.16
CA ARG A 23 -4.19 -7.44 6.69
C ARG A 23 -5.02 -8.12 5.59
N LYS A 24 -5.28 -7.42 4.48
CA LYS A 24 -5.99 -8.00 3.33
C LYS A 24 -5.18 -9.15 2.72
N HIS A 25 -3.87 -8.98 2.59
CA HIS A 25 -2.99 -9.96 1.94
C HIS A 25 -2.28 -10.90 2.94
N HIS A 26 -2.71 -10.94 4.21
CA HIS A 26 -1.99 -11.58 5.32
C HIS A 26 -1.68 -13.06 5.06
N SER A 27 -2.62 -13.77 4.45
CA SER A 27 -2.51 -15.19 4.12
C SER A 27 -2.20 -15.45 2.64
N GLN A 28 -1.95 -14.41 1.84
CA GLN A 28 -1.62 -14.58 0.43
C GLN A 28 -0.12 -14.80 0.23
N ALA A 29 0.23 -15.81 -0.56
CA ALA A 29 1.58 -16.05 -1.04
C ALA A 29 1.69 -15.71 -2.53
N ARG A 30 2.92 -15.44 -2.99
CA ARG A 30 3.24 -15.28 -4.41
C ARG A 30 3.06 -16.61 -5.15
N LYS A 31 2.71 -16.52 -6.44
CA LYS A 31 2.59 -17.71 -7.30
C LYS A 31 3.90 -18.50 -7.32
N GLY A 32 3.81 -19.81 -7.12
CA GLY A 32 4.96 -20.73 -7.22
C GLY A 32 5.84 -20.83 -5.97
N GLY A 33 5.39 -20.34 -4.80
CA GLY A 33 6.15 -20.48 -3.56
C GLY A 33 5.36 -20.07 -2.31
N ASP A 34 6.09 -19.91 -1.21
CA ASP A 34 5.60 -19.54 0.14
C ASP A 34 5.94 -18.08 0.51
N ILE A 35 6.50 -17.32 -0.42
CA ILE A 35 6.87 -15.92 -0.21
C ILE A 35 5.60 -15.08 0.02
N PRO A 36 5.46 -14.37 1.16
CA PRO A 36 4.30 -13.54 1.45
C PRO A 36 4.07 -12.45 0.39
N TYR A 37 2.82 -12.27 -0.04
CA TYR A 37 2.47 -11.34 -1.11
C TYR A 37 2.75 -9.88 -0.76
N VAL A 38 2.68 -9.52 0.53
CA VAL A 38 2.96 -8.15 1.01
C VAL A 38 4.35 -7.64 0.59
N GLY A 39 5.33 -8.52 0.38
CA GLY A 39 6.65 -8.14 -0.12
C GLY A 39 6.60 -7.50 -1.52
N HIS A 40 5.67 -7.93 -2.39
CA HIS A 40 5.43 -7.30 -3.69
C HIS A 40 4.86 -5.90 -3.54
N LEU A 41 3.83 -5.73 -2.71
CA LEU A 41 3.19 -4.43 -2.46
C LEU A 41 4.20 -3.42 -1.91
N LEU A 42 5.02 -3.84 -0.95
CA LEU A 42 6.10 -3.02 -0.38
C LEU A 42 7.15 -2.64 -1.44
N SER A 43 7.49 -3.57 -2.34
CA SER A 43 8.46 -3.31 -3.40
C SER A 43 7.95 -2.25 -4.39
N VAL A 44 6.69 -2.34 -4.80
CA VAL A 44 6.08 -1.34 -5.70
C VAL A 44 5.95 0.02 -5.01
N ALA A 45 5.53 0.05 -3.74
CA ALA A 45 5.45 1.29 -2.96
C ALA A 45 6.83 1.96 -2.80
N ALA A 46 7.88 1.17 -2.56
CA ALA A 46 9.25 1.68 -2.48
C ALA A 46 9.71 2.33 -3.80
N LEU A 47 9.38 1.73 -4.96
CA LEU A 47 9.68 2.32 -6.27
C LEU A 47 9.01 3.70 -6.42
N VAL A 48 7.72 3.79 -6.11
CA VAL A 48 6.98 5.06 -6.20
C VAL A 48 7.58 6.13 -5.29
N ILE A 49 7.95 5.78 -4.05
CA ILE A 49 8.57 6.72 -3.10
C ILE A 49 9.93 7.20 -3.62
N ASN A 50 10.77 6.28 -4.10
CA ASN A 50 12.13 6.57 -4.57
C ASN A 50 12.13 7.42 -5.85
N ASP A 51 11.12 7.24 -6.71
CA ASP A 51 10.93 8.05 -7.93
C ASP A 51 10.23 9.40 -7.65
N GLY A 52 10.04 9.76 -6.38
CA GLY A 52 9.48 11.05 -6.00
C GLY A 52 7.96 11.15 -6.08
N GLY A 53 7.25 10.01 -6.19
CA GLY A 53 5.80 9.93 -6.17
C GLY A 53 5.17 10.49 -4.90
N SER A 54 3.96 11.03 -5.04
CA SER A 54 3.15 11.57 -3.95
C SER A 54 2.73 10.50 -2.94
N GLU A 55 2.28 10.92 -1.75
CA GLU A 55 1.67 10.01 -0.77
C GLU A 55 0.51 9.22 -1.38
N ALA A 56 -0.37 9.88 -2.13
CA ALA A 56 -1.50 9.24 -2.79
C ALA A 56 -1.05 8.13 -3.76
N GLN A 57 0.01 8.38 -4.53
CA GLN A 57 0.59 7.36 -5.42
C GLN A 57 1.21 6.20 -4.62
N ALA A 58 1.88 6.48 -3.52
CA ALA A 58 2.47 5.45 -2.66
C ALA A 58 1.39 4.59 -1.98
N ILE A 59 0.27 5.20 -1.56
CA ILE A 59 -0.91 4.50 -1.05
C ILE A 59 -1.54 3.65 -2.17
N ALA A 60 -1.72 4.20 -3.36
CA ALA A 60 -2.25 3.45 -4.50
C ALA A 60 -1.38 2.22 -4.82
N ALA A 61 -0.06 2.35 -4.74
CA ALA A 61 0.87 1.24 -4.90
C ALA A 61 0.68 0.13 -3.84
N LEU A 62 0.43 0.48 -2.57
CA LEU A 62 0.13 -0.50 -1.53
C LEU A 62 -1.19 -1.23 -1.77
N LEU A 63 -2.18 -0.56 -2.37
CA LEU A 63 -3.56 -1.04 -2.48
C LEU A 63 -3.91 -1.64 -3.85
N HIS A 64 -3.01 -1.56 -4.84
CA HIS A 64 -3.35 -1.81 -6.26
C HIS A 64 -3.99 -3.18 -6.52
N ASP A 65 -3.54 -4.22 -5.82
CA ASP A 65 -4.05 -5.59 -5.99
C ASP A 65 -5.19 -5.95 -5.02
N ALA A 66 -5.49 -5.11 -4.02
CA ALA A 66 -6.46 -5.46 -2.98
C ALA A 66 -7.87 -5.69 -3.54
N VAL A 67 -8.27 -4.92 -4.55
CA VAL A 67 -9.58 -5.08 -5.20
C VAL A 67 -9.62 -6.39 -6.01
N GLU A 68 -8.58 -6.71 -6.77
CA GLU A 68 -8.55 -7.89 -7.63
C GLU A 68 -8.45 -9.18 -6.79
N ASP A 69 -7.56 -9.22 -5.80
CA ASP A 69 -7.21 -10.44 -5.10
C ASP A 69 -7.96 -10.65 -3.77
N GLN A 70 -8.45 -9.58 -3.13
CA GLN A 70 -8.88 -9.62 -1.71
C GLN A 70 -10.32 -9.14 -1.45
N GLY A 71 -11.18 -9.16 -2.46
CA GLY A 71 -12.63 -9.06 -2.24
C GLY A 71 -13.44 -8.28 -3.26
N GLY A 72 -12.87 -7.83 -4.38
CA GLY A 72 -13.65 -7.25 -5.48
C GLY A 72 -14.33 -5.92 -5.10
N PRO A 73 -15.55 -5.66 -5.63
CA PRO A 73 -16.26 -4.39 -5.44
C PRO A 73 -16.42 -3.94 -3.97
N PRO A 74 -16.75 -4.81 -2.99
CA PRO A 74 -16.76 -4.43 -1.58
C PRO A 74 -15.43 -3.84 -1.08
N THR A 75 -14.30 -4.39 -1.53
CA THR A 75 -12.98 -3.88 -1.15
C THR A 75 -12.68 -2.53 -1.80
N LEU A 76 -13.18 -2.30 -3.02
CA LEU A 76 -13.10 -0.98 -3.66
C LEU A 76 -13.88 0.08 -2.86
N ASP A 77 -15.07 -0.26 -2.35
CA ASP A 77 -15.88 0.66 -1.55
C ASP A 77 -15.23 0.95 -0.19
N GLU A 78 -14.63 -0.06 0.45
CA GLU A 78 -13.81 0.12 1.65
C GLU A 78 -12.64 1.09 1.38
N ILE A 79 -11.92 0.90 0.29
CA ILE A 79 -10.78 1.75 -0.09
C ILE A 79 -11.23 3.19 -0.32
N ARG A 80 -12.31 3.40 -1.08
CA ARG A 80 -12.88 4.74 -1.33
C ARG A 80 -13.29 5.46 -0.05
N THR A 81 -13.77 4.71 0.94
CA THR A 81 -14.21 5.27 2.23
C THR A 81 -13.02 5.59 3.14
N LYS A 82 -11.99 4.73 3.16
CA LYS A 82 -10.85 4.83 4.09
C LYS A 82 -9.71 5.71 3.57
N PHE A 83 -9.54 5.77 2.25
CA PHE A 83 -8.42 6.42 1.58
C PHE A 83 -8.97 7.32 0.48
N VAL A 84 -9.32 8.55 0.84
CA VAL A 84 -9.69 9.57 -0.14
C VAL A 84 -8.42 9.98 -0.88
N LEU A 85 -8.16 9.30 -2.00
CA LEU A 85 -7.11 9.68 -2.93
C LEU A 85 -7.59 10.92 -3.69
N VAL A 86 -7.07 12.09 -3.32
CA VAL A 86 -7.26 13.34 -4.09
C VAL A 86 -6.60 13.26 -5.46
#